data_AF-F5LQ04-F1
#
_entry.id   AF-F5LQ04-F1
#
_cell.length_a   1.000
_cell.length_b   1.000
_cell.length_c   1.000
_cell.angle_alpha   90.00
_cell.angle_beta   90.00
_cell.angle_gamma   90.00
#
_symmetry.space_group_name_H-M   'P 1'
#
loop_
_entity.id
_entity.type
_entity.pdbx_description
1 polymer ?
#
loop_
_entity_poly.entity_id
_entity_poly.type
_entity_poly.pdbx_seq_one_letter_code
_entity_poly.pdbx_strand_id
1 'polypeptide(L)'
;GMEGHGREPVHKRIDIDRTVGWFTSIYPVVVPCQEDIAESIITTKEMLRKIPNRGLGYGLLQEQLPVRPLEIMFNYMGQMDAEAKGRKLHFFSSGKGSADENTVFRKIIVNGGILDGTLQLVIGYNRSYLSSDRMQSFSERYMAALLAVKDHCIAIKESVRTPSDYRAAYLSRTDLTVIQQAVGGSSQVERIYGLTSLQKGMLYHSIAEPESTAYRNQNIFIGQGYADEHMVKQALKLLAIRHEVLRTAIIHKDLSMPKQVVIREREVEYERTDLTGVEATVQAEMVEAIAHDQIQRGFDLAQDPLLRVHHVVLSKDGYQLIWNFHHIIMDGWCLSTVYGEFNRLYKALQKGALTSDLKEQVIKDKQDQTSYEDYIEWLEKQDHEQGLSYWSDVLAGYEEVAEIKPVHTPQESEEQVQRLAITLTPEDRLRIKELTSAHQMTVSNVVETAWGVVLQAYSGQKDVVFGKVTSGRQSDVRGIEDIVGLFINTIPVRVTSKEGMSVMRLLKEMQQQASESEQYAYCSLAEIQAQTEQKQHLIQVLY
;
A
#
# COMPACT_ATOMS: atom_id res chain seq x y z
N GLY A 1 20.12 26.72 -11.66
CA GLY A 1 18.74 26.73 -12.20
C GLY A 1 18.66 25.66 -13.25
N MET A 2 17.57 24.92 -13.26
CA MET A 2 17.29 23.89 -14.26
C MET A 2 16.26 24.42 -15.25
N GLU A 3 16.45 24.05 -16.50
CA GLU A 3 15.47 24.24 -17.55
C GLU A 3 14.78 22.89 -17.83
N GLY A 4 13.45 22.88 -17.75
CA GLY A 4 12.60 21.77 -18.15
C GLY A 4 11.85 22.10 -19.43
N HIS A 5 11.47 21.08 -20.19
CA HIS A 5 10.77 21.26 -21.47
C HIS A 5 9.36 21.88 -21.36
N GLY A 6 8.79 21.95 -20.15
CA GLY A 6 7.47 22.53 -19.90
C GLY A 6 6.28 21.65 -20.33
N ARG A 7 6.51 20.42 -20.80
CA ARG A 7 5.46 19.47 -21.19
C ARG A 7 5.30 18.34 -20.18
N GLU A 8 5.09 18.70 -18.92
CA GLU A 8 4.82 17.70 -17.87
C GLU A 8 3.33 17.32 -17.86
N PRO A 9 2.97 16.05 -17.65
CA PRO A 9 1.57 15.63 -17.57
C PRO A 9 0.93 16.17 -16.28
N VAL A 10 0.28 17.34 -16.38
CA VAL A 10 -0.31 18.04 -15.22
C VAL A 10 -1.68 17.46 -14.82
N HIS A 11 -2.43 16.91 -15.79
CA HIS A 11 -3.73 16.29 -15.55
C HIS A 11 -4.00 15.21 -16.60
N LYS A 12 -4.55 14.06 -16.18
CA LYS A 12 -4.94 12.92 -17.05
C LYS A 12 -5.89 13.25 -18.23
N ARG A 13 -6.46 14.45 -18.28
CA ARG A 13 -7.44 14.89 -19.29
C ARG A 13 -6.85 15.91 -20.28
N ILE A 14 -5.61 16.34 -20.06
CA ILE A 14 -4.94 17.34 -20.90
C ILE A 14 -3.80 16.64 -21.63
N ASP A 15 -4.01 16.36 -22.91
CA ASP A 15 -2.97 15.90 -23.82
C ASP A 15 -2.22 17.11 -24.39
N ILE A 16 -0.95 17.23 -24.05
CA ILE A 16 -0.07 18.32 -24.48
C ILE A 16 0.96 17.89 -25.52
N ASP A 17 0.96 16.62 -25.94
CA ASP A 17 1.98 16.07 -26.84
C ASP A 17 1.94 16.74 -28.22
N ARG A 18 0.75 17.18 -28.62
CA ARG A 18 0.50 17.85 -29.91
C ARG A 18 0.56 19.37 -29.86
N THR A 19 0.93 19.95 -28.71
CA THR A 19 1.03 21.41 -28.59
C THR A 19 2.24 21.93 -29.35
N VAL A 20 2.04 23.01 -30.12
CA VAL A 20 3.11 23.67 -30.89
C VAL A 20 3.61 24.86 -30.10
N GLY A 21 4.91 24.89 -29.81
CA GLY A 21 5.55 25.96 -29.06
C GLY A 21 6.59 25.46 -28.06
N TRP A 22 7.41 26.41 -27.60
CA TRP A 22 8.37 26.24 -26.49
C TRP A 22 7.71 26.70 -25.19
N PHE A 23 7.49 25.77 -24.26
CA PHE A 23 6.76 26.00 -23.00
C PHE A 23 7.66 26.17 -21.78
N THR A 24 8.97 26.00 -21.96
CA THR A 24 10.06 25.98 -20.96
C THR A 24 9.68 26.36 -19.53
N SER A 25 9.93 25.46 -18.58
CA SER A 25 9.94 25.76 -17.15
C SER A 25 11.37 26.07 -16.68
N ILE A 26 11.55 27.16 -15.92
CA ILE A 26 12.84 27.48 -15.28
C ILE A 26 12.64 27.51 -13.78
N TYR A 27 13.44 26.74 -13.04
CA TYR A 27 13.31 26.63 -11.59
C TYR A 27 14.67 26.47 -10.88
N PRO A 28 14.79 26.92 -9.63
CA PRO A 28 15.98 26.72 -8.82
C PRO A 28 16.09 25.25 -8.43
N VAL A 29 17.32 24.75 -8.45
CA VAL A 29 17.68 23.48 -7.81
C VAL A 29 18.90 23.75 -6.97
N VAL A 30 18.86 23.28 -5.72
CA VAL A 30 19.99 23.32 -4.81
C VAL A 30 20.45 21.88 -4.65
N VAL A 31 21.66 21.59 -5.13
CA VAL A 31 22.30 20.29 -4.93
C VAL A 31 23.48 20.52 -3.99
N PRO A 32 23.53 19.87 -2.82
CA PRO A 32 24.70 19.94 -1.96
C PRO A 32 25.88 19.26 -2.65
N CYS A 33 27.04 19.91 -2.63
CA CYS A 33 28.27 19.32 -3.13
C CYS A 33 28.71 18.20 -2.18
N GLN A 34 29.05 17.03 -2.73
CA GLN A 34 29.64 15.93 -1.99
C GLN A 34 31.06 15.69 -2.53
N GLU A 35 31.95 15.21 -1.67
CA GLU A 35 33.31 14.81 -2.10
C GLU A 35 33.30 13.45 -2.80
N ASP A 36 32.45 12.55 -2.34
CA ASP A 36 32.26 11.22 -2.93
C ASP A 36 31.34 11.27 -4.17
N ILE A 37 31.73 10.54 -5.21
CA ILE A 37 31.01 10.50 -6.50
C ILE A 37 29.66 9.77 -6.33
N ALA A 38 29.62 8.66 -5.59
CA ALA A 38 28.38 7.90 -5.41
C ALA A 38 27.34 8.74 -4.66
N GLU A 39 27.75 9.38 -3.57
CA GLU A 39 26.91 10.29 -2.78
C GLU A 39 26.45 11.50 -3.60
N SER A 40 27.32 12.05 -4.46
CA SER A 40 26.95 13.14 -5.38
C SER A 40 25.83 12.69 -6.34
N ILE A 41 25.94 11.51 -6.94
CA ILE A 41 24.96 10.98 -7.89
C ILE A 41 23.62 10.72 -7.18
N ILE A 42 23.66 10.00 -6.05
CA ILE A 42 22.46 9.67 -5.26
C ILE A 42 21.76 10.94 -4.80
N THR A 43 22.51 11.88 -4.21
CA THR A 43 21.91 13.11 -3.69
C THR A 43 21.33 13.97 -4.80
N THR A 44 22.01 14.08 -5.94
CA THR A 44 21.49 14.80 -7.12
C THR A 44 20.20 14.16 -7.63
N LYS A 45 20.17 12.82 -7.75
CA LYS A 45 18.97 12.06 -8.17
C LYS A 45 17.80 12.32 -7.23
N GLU A 46 17.99 12.14 -5.92
CA GLU A 46 16.94 12.31 -4.92
C GLU A 46 16.43 13.76 -4.86
N MET A 47 17.33 14.75 -4.95
CA MET A 47 16.93 16.15 -4.96
C MET A 47 16.10 16.50 -6.21
N LEU A 48 16.50 16.03 -7.39
CA LEU A 48 15.74 16.27 -8.62
C LEU A 48 14.38 15.57 -8.62
N ARG A 49 14.28 14.36 -8.05
CA ARG A 49 13.02 13.60 -7.95
C ARG A 49 12.02 14.20 -6.98
N LYS A 50 12.48 14.94 -5.96
CA LYS A 50 11.61 15.68 -5.02
C LYS A 50 10.97 16.93 -5.63
N ILE A 51 11.40 17.37 -6.82
CA ILE A 51 10.87 18.58 -7.44
C ILE A 51 9.48 18.28 -8.00
N PRO A 52 8.42 18.92 -7.47
CA PRO A 52 7.06 18.67 -7.94
C PRO A 52 6.93 19.11 -9.39
N ASN A 53 6.31 18.26 -10.22
CA ASN A 53 6.00 18.53 -11.62
C ASN A 53 7.18 19.14 -12.42
N ARG A 54 8.42 18.73 -12.11
CA ARG A 54 9.66 19.29 -12.69
C ARG A 54 9.67 20.82 -12.75
N GLY A 55 9.23 21.45 -11.67
CA GLY A 55 9.23 22.91 -11.49
C GLY A 55 8.09 23.65 -12.21
N LEU A 56 7.15 22.94 -12.82
CA LEU A 56 5.93 23.52 -13.37
C LEU A 56 5.11 24.15 -12.22
N GLY A 57 4.92 25.47 -12.29
CA GLY A 57 4.31 26.28 -11.23
C GLY A 57 5.28 27.22 -10.50
N TYR A 58 6.59 26.98 -10.57
CA TYR A 58 7.59 27.87 -9.92
C TYR A 58 7.47 29.32 -10.42
N GLY A 59 7.32 29.53 -11.72
CA GLY A 59 7.17 30.87 -12.30
C GLY A 59 5.93 31.63 -11.79
N LEU A 60 4.84 30.91 -11.47
CA LEU A 60 3.62 31.51 -10.90
C LEU A 60 3.79 31.90 -9.42
N LEU A 61 4.65 31.18 -8.70
CA LEU A 61 4.89 31.38 -7.27
C LEU A 61 6.12 32.23 -6.98
N GLN A 62 6.85 32.66 -8.02
CA GLN A 62 8.16 33.28 -7.87
C GLN A 62 8.15 34.51 -6.96
N GLU A 63 7.10 35.33 -7.01
CA GLU A 63 6.97 36.53 -6.17
C GLU A 63 6.77 36.21 -4.67
N GLN A 64 6.29 35.02 -4.35
CA GLN A 64 6.00 34.56 -2.98
C GLN A 64 7.15 33.75 -2.38
N LEU A 65 8.17 33.40 -3.19
CA LEU A 65 9.29 32.56 -2.79
C LEU A 65 10.54 33.40 -2.54
N PRO A 66 11.44 32.98 -1.62
CA PRO A 66 12.73 33.64 -1.44
C PRO A 66 13.62 33.39 -2.67
N VAL A 67 13.56 34.30 -3.65
CA VAL A 67 14.29 34.17 -4.91
C VAL A 67 15.78 34.49 -4.71
N ARG A 68 16.65 33.56 -5.07
CA ARG A 68 18.08 33.83 -5.32
C ARG A 68 18.29 34.00 -6.82
N PRO A 69 19.17 34.93 -7.27
CA PRO A 69 19.51 35.03 -8.68
C PRO A 69 20.12 33.70 -9.17
N LEU A 70 19.54 33.15 -10.23
CA LEU A 70 20.06 31.94 -10.87
C LEU A 70 21.33 32.34 -11.64
N GLU A 71 22.51 32.08 -11.10
CA GLU A 71 23.76 32.44 -11.80
C GLU A 71 24.16 31.43 -12.88
N ILE A 72 23.84 30.15 -12.63
CA ILE A 72 24.13 29.02 -13.52
C ILE A 72 22.80 28.43 -13.98
N MET A 73 22.65 28.25 -15.30
CA MET A 73 21.53 27.55 -15.93
C MET A 73 22.04 26.24 -16.54
N PHE A 74 21.30 25.16 -16.32
CA PHE A 74 21.57 23.86 -16.93
C PHE A 74 20.33 23.36 -17.65
N ASN A 75 20.47 22.97 -18.90
CA ASN A 75 19.43 22.42 -19.75
C ASN A 75 19.93 21.12 -20.38
N TYR A 76 19.14 20.06 -20.29
CA TYR A 76 19.42 18.79 -20.96
C TYR A 76 18.24 18.40 -21.85
N MET A 77 18.48 18.44 -23.16
CA MET A 77 17.47 18.23 -24.20
C MET A 77 17.16 16.74 -24.45
N GLY A 78 17.82 15.83 -23.74
CA GLY A 78 17.69 14.40 -23.98
C GLY A 78 18.43 13.93 -25.23
N GLN A 79 17.87 12.92 -25.89
CA GLN A 79 18.45 12.28 -27.06
C GLN A 79 17.70 12.71 -28.32
N MET A 80 18.34 13.53 -29.16
CA MET A 80 17.67 14.20 -30.29
C MET A 80 17.51 13.31 -31.53
N ASP A 81 18.31 12.26 -31.65
CA ASP A 81 18.26 11.29 -32.77
C ASP A 81 17.22 10.18 -32.57
N ALA A 82 16.73 9.96 -31.33
CA ALA A 82 15.77 8.91 -31.01
C ALA A 82 14.41 9.06 -31.74
N GLU A 83 13.93 10.30 -31.93
CA GLU A 83 12.65 10.57 -32.60
C GLU A 83 12.76 10.57 -34.13
N ALA A 84 13.97 10.65 -34.67
CA ALA A 84 14.18 10.89 -36.09
C ALA A 84 13.99 9.64 -36.97
N LYS A 85 13.68 8.46 -36.41
CA LYS A 85 13.47 7.18 -37.14
C LYS A 85 14.52 6.91 -38.24
N GLY A 86 15.80 7.19 -37.95
CA GLY A 86 16.90 7.01 -38.91
C GLY A 86 17.06 8.12 -39.96
N ARG A 87 16.33 9.24 -39.84
CA ARG A 87 16.61 10.47 -40.59
C ARG A 87 17.68 11.27 -39.84
N LYS A 88 18.69 11.76 -40.55
CA LYS A 88 19.64 12.70 -39.96
C LYS A 88 18.94 14.02 -39.70
N LEU A 89 18.90 14.46 -38.44
CA LEU A 89 18.49 15.81 -38.11
C LEU A 89 19.61 16.76 -38.56
N HIS A 90 19.35 17.54 -39.59
CA HIS A 90 20.30 18.53 -40.08
C HIS A 90 20.01 19.87 -39.40
N PHE A 91 20.85 20.25 -38.44
CA PHE A 91 20.89 21.61 -37.92
C PHE A 91 21.63 22.49 -38.92
N PHE A 92 20.92 22.96 -39.95
CA PHE A 92 21.45 24.00 -40.82
C PHE A 92 21.60 25.28 -39.99
N SER A 93 22.78 25.91 -40.05
CA SER A 93 22.99 27.23 -39.45
C SER A 93 22.00 28.22 -40.08
N SER A 94 21.01 28.65 -39.31
CA SER A 94 20.01 29.64 -39.73
C SER A 94 20.47 31.09 -39.52
N GLY A 95 21.77 31.29 -39.25
CA GLY A 95 22.33 32.58 -38.82
C GLY A 95 22.35 32.71 -37.29
N LYS A 96 22.34 33.95 -36.78
CA LYS A 96 22.29 34.18 -35.32
C LYS A 96 20.93 33.68 -34.80
N GLY A 97 20.96 32.64 -33.96
CA GLY A 97 19.76 32.09 -33.30
C GLY A 97 19.19 32.98 -32.20
N SER A 98 19.75 34.16 -31.99
CA SER A 98 19.33 35.14 -30.99
C SER A 98 19.71 36.54 -31.48
N ALA A 99 18.88 37.54 -31.20
CA ALA A 99 19.16 38.94 -31.50
C ALA A 99 20.32 39.46 -30.62
N ASP A 100 21.05 40.48 -31.06
CA ASP A 100 22.20 41.02 -30.30
C ASP A 100 21.76 41.70 -28.99
N GLU A 101 20.49 42.11 -28.92
CA GLU A 101 19.83 42.67 -27.74
C GLU A 101 19.49 41.61 -26.69
N ASN A 102 19.45 40.32 -27.08
CA ASN A 102 19.25 39.21 -26.15
C ASN A 102 20.57 38.89 -25.46
N THR A 103 20.91 39.69 -24.45
CA THR A 103 22.05 39.42 -23.58
C THR A 103 21.88 38.08 -22.87
N VAL A 104 22.96 37.30 -22.75
CA VAL A 104 22.99 36.10 -21.91
C VAL A 104 22.63 36.52 -20.48
N PHE A 105 21.38 36.26 -20.07
CA PHE A 105 20.80 36.72 -18.82
C PHE A 105 21.42 36.06 -17.56
N ARG A 106 22.38 35.16 -17.73
CA ARG A 106 22.96 34.31 -16.68
C ARG A 106 24.49 34.31 -16.82
N LYS A 107 25.21 34.06 -15.72
CA LYS A 107 26.69 34.05 -15.75
C LYS A 107 27.21 32.87 -16.58
N ILE A 108 26.58 31.70 -16.43
CA ILE A 108 26.91 30.48 -17.17
C ILE A 108 25.61 29.78 -17.60
N ILE A 109 25.55 29.31 -18.83
CA ILE A 109 24.49 28.46 -19.38
C ILE A 109 25.15 27.20 -19.94
N VAL A 110 24.69 26.03 -19.51
CA VAL A 110 25.15 24.73 -19.99
C VAL A 110 23.98 24.06 -20.68
N ASN A 111 24.09 23.87 -21.99
CA ASN A 111 23.11 23.13 -22.78
C ASN A 111 23.72 21.79 -23.18
N GLY A 112 23.00 20.70 -22.93
CA GLY A 112 23.46 19.36 -23.23
C GLY A 112 22.44 18.50 -23.97
N GLY A 113 22.94 17.55 -24.75
CA GLY A 113 22.12 16.55 -25.43
C GLY A 113 22.96 15.45 -26.03
N ILE A 114 22.31 14.34 -26.40
CA ILE A 114 22.94 13.26 -27.15
C ILE A 114 22.64 13.46 -28.65
N LEU A 115 23.70 13.52 -29.45
CA LEU A 115 23.66 13.61 -30.91
C LEU A 115 24.62 12.56 -31.50
N ASP A 116 24.12 11.73 -32.41
CA ASP A 116 24.87 10.63 -33.03
C ASP A 116 25.56 9.74 -31.99
N GLY A 117 24.81 9.36 -30.95
CA GLY A 117 25.31 8.52 -29.84
C GLY A 117 26.39 9.17 -28.95
N THR A 118 26.69 10.46 -29.13
CA THR A 118 27.71 11.18 -28.36
C THR A 118 27.06 12.27 -27.51
N LEU A 119 27.43 12.34 -26.21
CA LEU A 119 27.04 13.45 -25.35
C LEU A 119 27.79 14.71 -25.77
N GLN A 120 27.05 15.75 -26.17
CA GLN A 120 27.58 17.06 -26.50
C GLN A 120 27.09 18.08 -25.48
N LEU A 121 28.00 18.95 -25.02
CA LEU A 121 27.70 20.05 -24.13
C LEU A 121 28.22 21.36 -24.70
N VAL A 122 27.37 22.37 -24.71
CA VAL A 122 27.69 23.74 -25.12
C VAL A 122 27.60 24.64 -23.90
N ILE A 123 28.72 25.28 -23.56
CA ILE A 123 28.81 26.19 -22.40
C ILE A 123 28.84 27.63 -22.91
N GLY A 124 27.73 28.35 -22.74
CA GLY A 124 27.64 29.79 -22.92
C GLY A 124 28.00 30.53 -21.63
N TYR A 125 28.72 31.65 -21.73
CA TYR A 125 29.07 32.46 -20.56
C TYR A 125 29.11 33.94 -20.89
N ASN A 126 28.85 34.77 -19.88
CA ASN A 126 28.92 36.22 -20.03
C ASN A 126 30.35 36.72 -19.84
N ARG A 127 30.95 37.22 -20.93
CA ARG A 127 32.34 37.72 -20.96
C ARG A 127 32.61 38.91 -20.06
N SER A 128 31.57 39.62 -19.61
CA SER A 128 31.70 40.72 -18.65
C SER A 128 32.05 40.23 -17.24
N TYR A 129 31.79 38.95 -16.94
CA TYR A 129 32.04 38.33 -15.63
C TYR A 129 33.14 37.26 -15.66
N LEU A 130 33.35 36.58 -16.79
CA LEU A 130 34.22 35.41 -16.91
C LEU A 130 35.11 35.50 -18.16
N SER A 131 36.41 35.23 -18.01
CA SER A 131 37.37 35.23 -19.13
C SER A 131 37.36 33.90 -19.90
N SER A 132 37.78 33.94 -21.16
CA SER A 132 37.90 32.75 -22.02
C SER A 132 38.81 31.68 -21.40
N ASP A 133 39.97 32.08 -20.87
CA ASP A 133 40.92 31.13 -20.26
C ASP A 133 40.34 30.41 -19.04
N ARG A 134 39.60 31.14 -18.20
CA ARG A 134 38.91 30.55 -17.03
C ARG A 134 37.84 29.54 -17.48
N MET A 135 37.10 29.86 -18.53
CA MET A 135 36.06 28.97 -19.05
C MET A 135 36.62 27.77 -19.79
N GLN A 136 37.78 27.91 -20.43
CA GLN A 136 38.54 26.80 -20.99
C GLN A 136 38.93 25.82 -19.87
N SER A 137 39.60 26.30 -18.81
CA SER A 137 39.94 25.46 -17.65
C SER A 137 38.71 24.86 -16.95
N PHE A 138 37.59 25.59 -16.88
CA PHE A 138 36.32 25.07 -16.36
C PHE A 138 35.82 23.89 -17.21
N SER A 139 35.83 24.03 -18.54
CA SER A 139 35.37 22.97 -19.46
C SER A 139 36.21 21.70 -19.36
N GLU A 140 37.54 21.83 -19.24
CA GLU A 140 38.46 20.70 -19.05
C GLU A 140 38.19 19.97 -17.73
N ARG A 141 37.98 20.71 -16.63
CA ARG A 141 37.62 20.13 -15.32
C ARG A 141 36.25 19.47 -15.35
N TYR A 142 35.29 20.10 -16.03
CA TYR A 142 33.94 19.56 -16.18
C TYR A 142 33.97 18.23 -16.96
N MET A 143 34.74 18.17 -18.06
CA MET A 143 34.95 16.95 -18.82
C MET A 143 35.62 15.86 -17.97
N ALA A 144 36.67 16.20 -17.22
CA ALA A 144 37.32 15.24 -16.32
C ALA A 144 36.36 14.69 -15.26
N ALA A 145 35.52 15.55 -14.67
CA ALA A 145 34.50 15.14 -13.71
C ALA A 145 33.43 14.22 -14.33
N LEU A 146 32.97 14.51 -15.55
CA LEU A 146 32.05 13.64 -16.28
C LEU A 146 32.65 12.26 -16.55
N LEU A 147 33.91 12.21 -16.97
CA LEU A 147 34.62 10.95 -17.22
C LEU A 147 34.77 10.15 -15.93
N ALA A 148 35.09 10.79 -14.81
CA ALA A 148 35.14 10.15 -13.49
C ALA A 148 33.78 9.58 -13.05
N VAL A 149 32.68 10.33 -13.24
CA VAL A 149 31.31 9.84 -12.98
C VAL A 149 30.98 8.63 -13.87
N LYS A 150 31.33 8.69 -15.15
CA LYS A 150 31.12 7.58 -16.11
C LYS A 150 31.91 6.34 -15.69
N ASP A 151 33.19 6.47 -15.38
CA ASP A 151 34.04 5.36 -14.96
C ASP A 151 33.56 4.75 -13.63
N HIS A 152 33.11 5.58 -12.68
CA HIS A 152 32.48 5.13 -11.44
C HIS A 152 31.21 4.30 -11.71
N CYS A 153 30.29 4.80 -12.54
CA CYS A 153 29.06 4.09 -12.88
C CYS A 153 29.32 2.74 -13.59
N ILE A 154 30.35 2.66 -14.44
CA ILE A 154 30.74 1.41 -15.12
C ILE A 154 31.30 0.38 -14.13
N ALA A 155 31.98 0.84 -13.07
CA ALA A 155 32.56 -0.05 -12.06
C ALA A 155 31.52 -0.69 -11.13
N ILE A 156 30.33 -0.09 -10.98
CA ILE A 156 29.24 -0.60 -10.16
C ILE A 156 28.60 -1.83 -10.82
N LYS A 157 28.66 -2.98 -10.14
CA LYS A 157 28.10 -4.25 -10.64
C LYS A 157 26.64 -4.47 -10.26
N GLU A 158 26.21 -3.87 -9.15
CA GLU A 158 24.86 -4.04 -8.61
C GLU A 158 24.16 -2.69 -8.50
N SER A 159 22.89 -2.64 -8.90
CA SER A 159 22.10 -1.42 -8.79
C SER A 159 21.89 -1.03 -7.33
N VAL A 160 22.24 0.20 -6.96
CA VAL A 160 21.93 0.76 -5.65
C VAL A 160 20.55 1.40 -5.70
N ARG A 161 19.61 0.88 -4.91
CA ARG A 161 18.27 1.44 -4.75
C ARG A 161 18.30 2.61 -3.75
N THR A 162 17.54 3.63 -4.07
CA THR A 162 17.37 4.87 -3.31
C THR A 162 15.88 5.07 -2.98
N PRO A 163 15.51 5.95 -2.04
CA PRO A 163 14.10 6.11 -1.65
C PRO A 163 13.15 6.35 -2.83
N SER A 164 13.54 7.17 -3.82
CA SER A 164 12.72 7.43 -5.00
C SER A 164 12.54 6.23 -5.95
N ASP A 165 13.27 5.11 -5.75
CA ASP A 165 13.05 3.86 -6.50
C ASP A 165 11.94 3.00 -5.90
N TYR A 166 11.49 3.32 -4.69
CA TYR A 166 10.34 2.70 -4.04
C TYR A 166 9.14 3.66 -4.11
N ARG A 167 7.93 3.11 -4.14
CA ARG A 167 6.70 3.90 -4.24
C ARG A 167 6.10 4.22 -2.87
N ALA A 168 6.96 4.41 -1.87
CA ALA A 168 6.56 4.71 -0.50
C ALA A 168 6.54 6.22 -0.26
N ALA A 169 5.38 6.78 0.11
CA ALA A 169 5.31 8.13 0.66
C ALA A 169 6.18 8.24 1.94
N TYR A 170 6.78 9.41 2.18
CA TYR A 170 7.59 9.70 3.37
C TYR A 170 8.67 8.64 3.66
N LEU A 171 9.48 8.30 2.66
CA LEU A 171 10.66 7.44 2.83
C LEU A 171 11.93 8.30 2.72
N SER A 172 12.64 8.47 3.83
CA SER A 172 13.94 9.14 3.83
C SER A 172 15.10 8.17 3.54
N ARG A 173 16.30 8.72 3.30
CA ARG A 173 17.51 7.89 3.18
C ARG A 173 17.82 7.15 4.48
N THR A 174 17.64 7.81 5.62
CA THR A 174 17.81 7.20 6.94
C THR A 174 16.83 6.07 7.17
N ASP A 175 15.55 6.28 6.83
CA ASP A 175 14.52 5.24 6.93
C ASP A 175 14.89 4.02 6.07
N LEU A 176 15.34 4.24 4.83
CA LEU A 176 15.75 3.16 3.94
C LEU A 176 16.95 2.37 4.50
N THR A 177 17.93 3.05 5.10
CA THR A 177 19.07 2.37 5.76
C THR A 177 18.61 1.50 6.93
N VAL A 178 17.71 1.99 7.78
CA VAL A 178 17.13 1.22 8.89
C VAL A 178 16.40 -0.02 8.36
N ILE A 179 15.56 0.15 7.33
CA ILE A 179 14.84 -0.98 6.70
C ILE A 179 15.80 -2.02 6.16
N GLN A 180 16.82 -1.59 5.40
CA GLN A 180 17.80 -2.51 4.81
C GLN A 180 18.59 -3.27 5.87
N GLN A 181 18.93 -2.64 6.99
CA GLN A 181 19.58 -3.31 8.11
C GLN A 181 18.64 -4.32 8.78
N ALA A 182 17.38 -3.95 9.01
CA ALA A 182 16.38 -4.79 9.67
C ALA A 182 16.07 -6.09 8.91
N VAL A 183 16.17 -6.08 7.57
CA VAL A 183 15.88 -7.26 6.73
C VAL A 183 17.14 -8.00 6.22
N GLY A 184 18.33 -7.63 6.71
CA GLY A 184 19.59 -8.33 6.37
C GLY A 184 20.25 -7.90 5.05
N GLY A 185 19.89 -6.73 4.50
CA GLY A 185 20.59 -6.10 3.38
C GLY A 185 19.67 -5.50 2.30
N SER A 186 20.25 -4.67 1.45
CA SER A 186 19.54 -4.02 0.33
C SER A 186 19.00 -5.00 -0.71
N SER A 187 19.70 -6.12 -0.94
CA SER A 187 19.28 -7.15 -1.88
C SER A 187 18.01 -7.89 -1.45
N GLN A 188 17.73 -7.93 -0.14
CA GLN A 188 16.55 -8.62 0.42
C GLN A 188 15.25 -7.83 0.24
N VAL A 189 15.33 -6.51 0.05
CA VAL A 189 14.15 -5.65 -0.12
C VAL A 189 13.59 -5.76 -1.55
N GLU A 190 12.36 -6.24 -1.69
CA GLU A 190 11.63 -6.25 -2.96
C GLU A 190 10.81 -4.97 -3.16
N ARG A 191 9.98 -4.61 -2.17
CA ARG A 191 9.11 -3.43 -2.18
C ARG A 191 9.01 -2.80 -0.80
N ILE A 192 8.65 -1.52 -0.77
CA ILE A 192 8.37 -0.75 0.45
C ILE A 192 7.13 0.11 0.18
N TYR A 193 6.15 0.05 1.08
CA TYR A 193 4.95 0.89 1.02
C TYR A 193 4.39 1.18 2.42
N GLY A 194 3.45 2.13 2.51
CA GLY A 194 2.82 2.54 3.77
C GLY A 194 1.88 1.50 4.35
N LEU A 195 1.48 1.68 5.63
CA LEU A 195 0.40 0.94 6.26
C LEU A 195 -0.92 1.69 6.10
N THR A 196 -2.02 0.95 5.94
CA THR A 196 -3.37 1.52 6.12
C THR A 196 -3.58 1.95 7.57
N SER A 197 -4.54 2.84 7.83
CA SER A 197 -4.84 3.27 9.20
C SER A 197 -5.27 2.12 10.11
N LEU A 198 -5.99 1.11 9.58
CA LEU A 198 -6.33 -0.09 10.34
C LEU A 198 -5.09 -0.93 10.67
N GLN A 199 -4.18 -1.12 9.71
CA GLN A 199 -2.90 -1.80 9.97
C GLN A 199 -2.06 -1.05 11.03
N LYS A 200 -2.04 0.29 11.01
CA LYS A 200 -1.40 1.10 12.06
C LYS A 200 -2.05 0.86 13.43
N GLY A 201 -3.39 0.85 13.49
CA GLY A 201 -4.14 0.54 14.70
C GLY A 201 -3.78 -0.83 15.29
N MET A 202 -3.76 -1.87 14.45
CA MET A 202 -3.32 -3.22 14.85
C MET A 202 -1.87 -3.22 15.35
N LEU A 203 -0.95 -2.56 14.62
CA LEU A 203 0.46 -2.45 15.02
C LEU A 203 0.61 -1.80 16.41
N TYR A 204 -0.06 -0.65 16.64
CA TYR A 204 0.02 0.04 17.92
C TYR A 204 -0.59 -0.78 19.06
N HIS A 205 -1.69 -1.49 18.81
CA HIS A 205 -2.27 -2.42 19.77
C HIS A 205 -1.30 -3.56 20.11
N SER A 206 -0.69 -4.20 19.11
CA SER A 206 0.29 -5.28 19.33
C SER A 206 1.52 -4.81 20.11
N ILE A 207 1.91 -3.54 19.98
CA ILE A 207 3.02 -2.94 20.76
C ILE A 207 2.57 -2.62 22.20
N ALA A 208 1.35 -2.09 22.37
CA ALA A 208 0.83 -1.68 23.68
C ALA A 208 0.42 -2.86 24.56
N GLU A 209 -0.11 -3.93 23.95
CA GLU A 209 -0.58 -5.13 24.62
C GLU A 209 0.06 -6.39 24.00
N PRO A 210 1.36 -6.67 24.26
CA PRO A 210 2.07 -7.79 23.64
C PRO A 210 1.48 -9.17 23.99
N GLU A 211 0.87 -9.30 25.17
CA GLU A 211 0.22 -10.54 25.63
C GLU A 211 -1.16 -10.75 24.98
N SER A 212 -1.72 -9.73 24.34
CA SER A 212 -3.04 -9.84 23.71
C SER A 212 -2.98 -10.79 22.51
N THR A 213 -3.96 -11.69 22.45
CA THR A 213 -4.19 -12.57 21.30
C THR A 213 -5.03 -11.89 20.23
N ALA A 214 -5.42 -10.62 20.44
CA ALA A 214 -6.09 -9.82 19.43
C ALA A 214 -5.31 -9.84 18.12
N TYR A 215 -6.02 -10.04 17.01
CA TYR A 215 -5.47 -10.13 15.65
C TYR A 215 -4.62 -11.37 15.34
N ARG A 216 -4.47 -12.32 16.27
CA ARG A 216 -3.89 -13.65 15.98
C ARG A 216 -5.00 -14.57 15.48
N ASN A 217 -4.96 -14.93 14.20
CA ASN A 217 -5.98 -15.79 13.61
C ASN A 217 -5.45 -17.21 13.46
N GLN A 218 -6.30 -18.19 13.80
CA GLN A 218 -6.01 -19.60 13.64
C GLN A 218 -7.12 -20.29 12.84
N ASN A 219 -6.72 -21.14 11.90
CA ASN A 219 -7.62 -21.99 11.13
C ASN A 219 -7.07 -23.42 11.10
N ILE A 220 -7.92 -24.39 11.45
CA ILE A 220 -7.56 -25.81 11.43
C ILE A 220 -8.26 -26.45 10.23
N PHE A 221 -7.46 -26.87 9.24
CA PHE A 221 -7.95 -27.57 8.06
C PHE A 221 -7.79 -29.07 8.23
N ILE A 222 -8.90 -29.79 8.16
CA ILE A 222 -8.92 -31.25 8.28
C ILE A 222 -8.80 -31.87 6.89
N GLY A 223 -7.76 -32.69 6.70
CA GLY A 223 -7.48 -33.37 5.45
C GLY A 223 -7.64 -34.88 5.55
N GLN A 224 -8.05 -35.50 4.44
CA GLN A 224 -8.11 -36.95 4.28
C GLN A 224 -6.95 -37.45 3.39
N GLY A 225 -6.50 -38.67 3.66
CA GLY A 225 -5.36 -39.29 2.99
C GLY A 225 -4.01 -38.84 3.57
N TYR A 226 -2.95 -39.09 2.79
CA TYR A 226 -1.59 -38.68 3.13
C TYR A 226 -1.24 -37.33 2.49
N ALA A 227 -0.78 -36.38 3.30
CA ALA A 227 -0.18 -35.15 2.82
C ALA A 227 1.35 -35.28 2.76
N ASP A 228 1.92 -35.22 1.56
CA ASP A 228 3.36 -35.28 1.37
C ASP A 228 4.01 -33.97 1.84
N GLU A 229 4.85 -34.05 2.87
CA GLU A 229 5.50 -32.89 3.48
C GLU A 229 6.30 -32.05 2.47
N HIS A 230 7.02 -32.70 1.55
CA HIS A 230 7.83 -31.98 0.56
C HIS A 230 6.92 -31.20 -0.39
N MET A 231 5.83 -31.80 -0.86
CA MET A 231 4.85 -31.11 -1.70
C MET A 231 4.13 -29.98 -0.96
N VAL A 232 3.82 -30.14 0.34
CA VAL A 232 3.24 -29.07 1.16
C VAL A 232 4.21 -27.88 1.25
N LYS A 233 5.48 -28.11 1.60
CA LYS A 233 6.51 -27.07 1.66
C LYS A 233 6.68 -26.34 0.32
N GLN A 234 6.72 -27.09 -0.78
CA GLN A 234 6.85 -26.50 -2.12
C GLN A 234 5.61 -25.69 -2.52
N ALA A 235 4.41 -26.16 -2.18
CA ALA A 235 3.18 -25.40 -2.40
C ALA A 235 3.17 -24.09 -1.60
N LEU A 236 3.60 -24.11 -0.32
CA LEU A 236 3.72 -22.91 0.51
C LEU A 236 4.76 -21.92 -0.03
N LYS A 237 5.90 -22.42 -0.54
CA LYS A 237 6.92 -21.58 -1.18
C LYS A 237 6.38 -20.89 -2.43
N LEU A 238 5.68 -21.62 -3.29
CA LEU A 238 5.03 -21.07 -4.49
C LEU A 238 3.94 -20.05 -4.11
N LEU A 239 3.18 -20.32 -3.05
CA LEU A 239 2.17 -19.42 -2.52
C LEU A 239 2.77 -18.09 -2.02
N ALA A 240 3.92 -18.15 -1.33
CA ALA A 240 4.63 -16.96 -0.88
C ALA A 240 5.21 -16.13 -2.04
N ILE A 241 5.61 -16.77 -3.13
CA ILE A 241 6.02 -16.06 -4.36
C ILE A 241 4.81 -15.36 -4.98
N ARG A 242 3.66 -16.04 -5.01
CA ARG A 242 2.40 -15.54 -5.58
C ARG A 242 1.84 -14.33 -4.83
N HIS A 243 1.87 -14.38 -3.51
CA HIS A 243 1.29 -13.36 -2.62
C HIS A 243 2.36 -12.68 -1.78
N GLU A 244 2.74 -11.46 -2.19
CA GLU A 244 3.80 -10.67 -1.54
C GLU A 244 3.55 -10.42 -0.04
N VAL A 245 2.28 -10.33 0.38
CA VAL A 245 1.91 -10.12 1.78
C VAL A 245 2.37 -11.25 2.72
N LEU A 246 2.52 -12.48 2.21
CA LEU A 246 3.06 -13.60 2.99
C LEU A 246 4.56 -13.45 3.31
N ARG A 247 5.25 -12.59 2.55
CA ARG A 247 6.67 -12.27 2.72
C ARG A 247 6.90 -10.88 3.32
N THR A 248 5.84 -10.22 3.78
CA THR A 248 5.89 -8.85 4.25
C THR A 248 6.25 -8.79 5.73
N ALA A 249 7.16 -7.89 6.08
CA ALA A 249 7.48 -7.49 7.44
C ALA A 249 6.97 -6.06 7.71
N ILE A 250 6.66 -5.78 8.98
CA ILE A 250 6.22 -4.46 9.45
C ILE A 250 7.36 -3.82 10.22
N ILE A 251 8.08 -2.92 9.57
CA ILE A 251 9.19 -2.20 10.20
C ILE A 251 8.66 -0.90 10.78
N HIS A 252 8.90 -0.66 12.07
CA HIS A 252 8.34 0.49 12.78
C HIS A 252 9.32 1.17 13.74
N LYS A 253 10.36 0.48 14.20
CA LYS A 253 11.39 1.03 15.09
C LYS A 253 12.35 1.91 14.28
N ASP A 254 12.74 3.04 14.86
CA ASP A 254 13.71 3.98 14.29
C ASP A 254 13.36 4.51 12.88
N LEU A 255 12.05 4.51 12.55
CA LEU A 255 11.51 5.06 11.32
C LEU A 255 10.65 6.29 11.62
N SER A 256 10.60 7.22 10.67
CA SER A 256 9.67 8.35 10.71
C SER A 256 8.21 7.90 10.70
N MET A 257 7.89 6.86 9.93
CA MET A 257 6.58 6.23 9.81
C MET A 257 6.77 4.73 9.60
N PRO A 258 5.90 3.86 10.17
CA PRO A 258 5.99 2.43 9.94
C PRO A 258 5.78 2.09 8.45
N LYS A 259 6.46 1.04 7.98
CA LYS A 259 6.43 0.57 6.59
C LYS A 259 6.18 -0.93 6.50
N GLN A 260 5.48 -1.32 5.44
CA GLN A 260 5.43 -2.68 4.96
C GLN A 260 6.62 -2.91 4.03
N VAL A 261 7.38 -3.97 4.28
CA VAL A 261 8.58 -4.33 3.52
C VAL A 261 8.44 -5.75 3.00
N VAL A 262 8.36 -5.91 1.68
CA VAL A 262 8.30 -7.23 1.04
C VAL A 262 9.72 -7.79 0.93
N ILE A 263 9.97 -8.94 1.56
CA ILE A 263 11.31 -9.57 1.61
C ILE A 263 11.42 -10.66 0.54
N ARG A 264 12.41 -10.58 -0.36
CA ARG A 264 12.55 -11.45 -1.54
C ARG A 264 12.50 -12.94 -1.23
N GLU A 265 13.30 -13.38 -0.26
CA GLU A 265 13.54 -14.80 0.01
C GLU A 265 12.97 -15.24 1.36
N ARG A 266 11.83 -14.67 1.77
CA ARG A 266 11.13 -15.11 2.97
C ARG A 266 10.21 -16.30 2.66
N GLU A 267 10.36 -17.36 3.44
CA GLU A 267 9.50 -18.56 3.34
C GLU A 267 8.44 -18.54 4.45
N VAL A 268 7.33 -19.24 4.23
CA VAL A 268 6.33 -19.52 5.26
C VAL A 268 6.93 -20.53 6.23
N GLU A 269 6.83 -20.25 7.53
CA GLU A 269 7.32 -21.17 8.55
C GLU A 269 6.46 -22.45 8.55
N TYR A 270 7.12 -23.60 8.60
CA TYR A 270 6.47 -24.90 8.57
C TYR A 270 7.05 -25.83 9.63
N GLU A 271 6.16 -26.44 10.41
CA GLU A 271 6.48 -27.48 11.38
C GLU A 271 5.63 -28.74 11.10
N ARG A 272 6.14 -29.91 11.48
CA ARG A 272 5.42 -31.19 11.35
C ARG A 272 5.49 -31.97 12.65
N THR A 273 4.34 -32.47 13.09
CA THR A 273 4.23 -33.42 14.20
C THR A 273 3.53 -34.68 13.71
N ASP A 274 4.15 -35.84 13.94
CA ASP A 274 3.56 -37.13 13.63
C ASP A 274 3.01 -37.77 14.90
N LEU A 275 1.68 -37.88 14.97
CA LEU A 275 0.96 -38.51 16.07
C LEU A 275 0.45 -39.91 15.69
N THR A 276 0.91 -40.48 14.57
CA THR A 276 0.50 -41.82 14.15
C THR A 276 0.81 -42.85 15.24
N GLY A 277 -0.20 -43.62 15.64
CA GLY A 277 -0.06 -44.66 16.67
C GLY A 277 -0.25 -44.15 18.12
N VAL A 278 -0.47 -42.85 18.31
CA VAL A 278 -0.98 -42.27 19.57
C VAL A 278 -2.48 -42.56 19.69
N GLU A 279 -2.96 -42.78 20.91
CA GLU A 279 -4.38 -43.01 21.20
C GLU A 279 -5.22 -41.77 20.83
N ALA A 280 -6.43 -41.95 20.30
CA ALA A 280 -7.21 -40.89 19.66
C ALA A 280 -7.62 -39.75 20.61
N THR A 281 -7.93 -40.04 21.88
CA THR A 281 -8.22 -38.98 22.86
C THR A 281 -6.97 -38.15 23.17
N VAL A 282 -5.82 -38.81 23.33
CA VAL A 282 -4.52 -38.13 23.51
C VAL A 282 -4.13 -37.34 22.26
N GLN A 283 -4.42 -37.84 21.06
CA GLN A 283 -4.19 -37.08 19.81
C GLN A 283 -4.97 -35.76 19.80
N ALA A 284 -6.25 -35.79 20.20
CA ALA A 284 -7.08 -34.59 20.24
C ALA A 284 -6.53 -33.57 21.23
N GLU A 285 -6.16 -34.00 22.45
CA GLU A 285 -5.55 -33.13 23.46
C GLU A 285 -4.23 -32.53 22.96
N MET A 286 -3.38 -33.31 22.30
CA MET A 286 -2.12 -32.81 21.74
C MET A 286 -2.32 -31.82 20.59
N VAL A 287 -3.31 -32.05 19.73
CA VAL A 287 -3.67 -31.11 18.65
C VAL A 287 -4.15 -29.78 19.25
N GLU A 288 -5.02 -29.83 20.26
CA GLU A 288 -5.50 -28.63 20.96
C GLU A 288 -4.36 -27.89 21.66
N ALA A 289 -3.43 -28.60 22.30
CA ALA A 289 -2.25 -28.01 22.91
C ALA A 289 -1.34 -27.33 21.86
N ILE A 290 -1.06 -28.00 20.74
CA ILE A 290 -0.28 -27.41 19.62
C ILE A 290 -0.98 -26.15 19.10
N ALA A 291 -2.29 -26.23 18.88
CA ALA A 291 -3.09 -25.10 18.43
C ALA A 291 -3.01 -23.92 19.43
N HIS A 292 -3.17 -24.19 20.72
CA HIS A 292 -3.08 -23.19 21.77
C HIS A 292 -1.68 -22.54 21.83
N ASP A 293 -0.61 -23.33 21.85
CA ASP A 293 0.77 -22.85 21.93
C ASP A 293 1.13 -21.94 20.75
N GLN A 294 0.65 -22.25 19.54
CA GLN A 294 0.90 -21.40 18.37
C GLN A 294 0.23 -20.02 18.47
N ILE A 295 -0.95 -19.93 19.09
CA ILE A 295 -1.62 -18.65 19.38
C ILE A 295 -0.83 -17.88 20.44
N GLN A 296 -0.41 -18.55 21.52
CA GLN A 296 0.33 -17.92 22.62
C GLN A 296 1.70 -17.40 22.20
N ARG A 297 2.40 -18.13 21.31
CA ARG A 297 3.71 -17.73 20.78
C ARG A 297 3.71 -16.34 20.13
N GLY A 298 2.60 -15.88 19.56
CA GLY A 298 2.50 -14.54 18.96
C GLY A 298 3.37 -14.36 17.71
N PHE A 299 3.57 -13.11 17.29
CA PHE A 299 4.39 -12.75 16.13
C PHE A 299 5.21 -11.49 16.43
N ASP A 300 6.51 -11.51 16.19
CA ASP A 300 7.29 -10.29 15.96
C ASP A 300 6.99 -9.80 14.54
N LEU A 301 6.21 -8.71 14.43
CA LEU A 301 5.77 -8.19 13.13
C LEU A 301 6.93 -7.76 12.22
N ALA A 302 8.11 -7.46 12.77
CA ALA A 302 9.28 -7.07 12.02
C ALA A 302 10.15 -8.26 11.57
N GLN A 303 10.14 -9.37 12.31
CA GLN A 303 11.10 -10.48 12.15
C GLN A 303 10.48 -11.82 11.73
N ASP A 304 9.24 -12.12 12.15
CA ASP A 304 8.62 -13.43 11.94
C ASP A 304 7.79 -13.51 10.64
N PRO A 305 7.82 -14.63 9.89
CA PRO A 305 6.84 -14.88 8.85
C PRO A 305 5.43 -14.78 9.43
N LEU A 306 4.60 -13.91 8.85
CA LEU A 306 3.29 -13.58 9.41
C LEU A 306 2.20 -14.60 9.05
N LEU A 307 2.60 -15.71 8.42
CA LEU A 307 1.85 -16.95 8.27
C LEU A 307 2.78 -18.10 8.70
N ARG A 308 2.27 -18.99 9.57
CA ARG A 308 2.92 -20.21 10.03
C ARG A 308 1.99 -21.40 9.84
N VAL A 309 2.52 -22.54 9.44
CA VAL A 309 1.74 -23.76 9.17
C VAL A 309 2.29 -24.92 10.00
N HIS A 310 1.43 -25.50 10.85
CA HIS A 310 1.73 -26.73 11.57
C HIS A 310 1.00 -27.90 10.92
N HIS A 311 1.74 -28.88 10.43
CA HIS A 311 1.19 -30.09 9.83
C HIS A 311 1.19 -31.24 10.85
N VAL A 312 0.00 -31.61 11.31
CA VAL A 312 -0.19 -32.73 12.25
C VAL A 312 -0.66 -33.96 11.49
N VAL A 313 0.12 -35.04 11.52
CA VAL A 313 -0.27 -36.33 10.92
C VAL A 313 -0.92 -37.18 12.01
N LEU A 314 -2.18 -37.55 11.81
CA LEU A 314 -2.98 -38.30 12.81
C LEU A 314 -2.98 -39.80 12.50
N SER A 315 -3.00 -40.15 11.21
CA SER A 315 -2.94 -41.52 10.73
C SER A 315 -2.46 -41.55 9.29
N LYS A 316 -2.36 -42.76 8.71
CA LYS A 316 -2.07 -42.95 7.29
C LYS A 316 -3.08 -42.27 6.34
N ASP A 317 -4.30 -42.02 6.82
CA ASP A 317 -5.43 -41.50 6.03
C ASP A 317 -6.00 -40.18 6.58
N GLY A 318 -5.30 -39.52 7.51
CA GLY A 318 -5.81 -38.30 8.14
C GLY A 318 -4.71 -37.39 8.67
N TYR A 319 -4.85 -36.10 8.37
CA TYR A 319 -3.96 -35.05 8.83
C TYR A 319 -4.74 -33.77 9.12
N GLN A 320 -4.10 -32.84 9.82
CA GLN A 320 -4.57 -31.48 10.00
C GLN A 320 -3.47 -30.49 9.62
N LEU A 321 -3.87 -29.36 9.03
CA LEU A 321 -3.01 -28.20 8.83
C LEU A 321 -3.53 -27.06 9.70
N ILE A 322 -2.76 -26.67 10.70
CA ILE A 322 -3.07 -25.54 11.58
C ILE A 322 -2.36 -24.32 11.01
N TRP A 323 -3.13 -23.39 10.46
CA TRP A 323 -2.62 -22.15 9.89
C TRP A 323 -2.81 -21.02 10.88
N ASN A 324 -1.70 -20.40 11.28
CA ASN A 324 -1.69 -19.24 12.16
C ASN A 324 -1.17 -18.04 11.39
N PHE A 325 -1.90 -16.92 11.39
CA PHE A 325 -1.44 -15.70 10.75
C PHE A 325 -1.81 -14.46 11.55
N HIS A 326 -1.04 -13.40 11.36
CA HIS A 326 -1.37 -12.10 11.93
C HIS A 326 -2.34 -11.35 11.03
N HIS A 327 -3.44 -10.82 11.57
CA HIS A 327 -4.50 -10.17 10.78
C HIS A 327 -3.98 -8.99 9.95
N ILE A 328 -2.87 -8.36 10.36
CA ILE A 328 -2.26 -7.22 9.67
C ILE A 328 -1.91 -7.49 8.18
N ILE A 329 -1.68 -8.74 7.78
CA ILE A 329 -1.32 -9.08 6.39
C ILE A 329 -2.51 -9.49 5.52
N MET A 330 -3.63 -9.90 6.10
CA MET A 330 -4.79 -10.37 5.34
C MET A 330 -6.08 -10.37 6.16
N ASP A 331 -7.21 -10.22 5.47
CA ASP A 331 -8.55 -10.35 6.06
C ASP A 331 -9.21 -11.72 5.82
N GLY A 332 -10.38 -11.94 6.43
CA GLY A 332 -11.13 -13.19 6.28
C GLY A 332 -11.56 -13.51 4.84
N TRP A 333 -11.67 -12.51 3.96
CA TRP A 333 -11.94 -12.71 2.54
C TRP A 333 -10.77 -13.44 1.86
N CYS A 334 -9.55 -12.99 2.15
CA CYS A 334 -8.33 -13.56 1.60
C CYS A 334 -8.11 -15.04 1.94
N LEU A 335 -8.54 -15.50 3.12
CA LEU A 335 -8.24 -16.85 3.58
C LEU A 335 -8.71 -17.92 2.58
N SER A 336 -9.92 -17.75 2.05
CA SER A 336 -10.49 -18.67 1.05
C SER A 336 -9.68 -18.70 -0.24
N THR A 337 -9.23 -17.54 -0.73
CA THR A 337 -8.39 -17.40 -1.92
C THR A 337 -7.03 -18.05 -1.72
N VAL A 338 -6.34 -17.71 -0.62
CA VAL A 338 -5.00 -18.23 -0.30
C VAL A 338 -5.03 -19.74 -0.11
N TYR A 339 -6.02 -20.26 0.63
CA TYR A 339 -6.16 -21.70 0.85
C TYR A 339 -6.58 -22.45 -0.42
N GLY A 340 -7.46 -21.85 -1.25
CA GLY A 340 -7.85 -22.39 -2.55
C GLY A 340 -6.65 -22.52 -3.49
N GLU A 341 -5.78 -21.52 -3.53
CA GLU A 341 -4.56 -21.54 -4.32
C GLU A 341 -3.53 -22.55 -3.79
N PHE A 342 -3.34 -22.62 -2.47
CA PHE A 342 -2.50 -23.66 -1.86
C PHE A 342 -2.93 -25.06 -2.31
N ASN A 343 -4.24 -25.35 -2.25
CA ASN A 343 -4.79 -26.63 -2.69
C ASN A 343 -4.57 -26.87 -4.19
N ARG A 344 -4.70 -25.83 -5.03
CA ARG A 344 -4.45 -25.92 -6.48
C ARG A 344 -2.99 -26.29 -6.75
N LEU A 345 -2.05 -25.60 -6.11
CA LEU A 345 -0.61 -25.84 -6.25
C LEU A 345 -0.23 -27.22 -5.74
N TYR A 346 -0.70 -27.60 -4.55
CA TYR A 346 -0.46 -28.91 -3.96
C TYR A 346 -0.99 -30.04 -4.84
N LYS A 347 -2.22 -29.94 -5.36
CA LYS A 347 -2.79 -30.94 -6.29
C LYS A 347 -2.02 -31.03 -7.61
N ALA A 348 -1.46 -29.92 -8.10
CA ALA A 348 -0.64 -29.93 -9.31
C ALA A 348 0.69 -30.69 -9.07
N LEU A 349 1.33 -30.46 -7.93
CA LEU A 349 2.53 -31.19 -7.51
C LEU A 349 2.24 -32.69 -7.33
N GLN A 350 1.11 -33.05 -6.71
CA GLN A 350 0.67 -34.46 -6.59
C GLN A 350 0.46 -35.14 -7.95
N LYS A 351 0.08 -34.39 -8.98
CA LYS A 351 -0.06 -34.88 -10.36
C LYS A 351 1.26 -34.95 -11.12
N GLY A 352 2.38 -34.63 -10.48
CA GLY A 352 3.72 -34.70 -11.07
C GLY A 352 4.16 -33.43 -11.81
N ALA A 353 3.49 -32.29 -11.62
CA ALA A 353 3.96 -31.03 -12.19
C ALA A 353 5.32 -30.63 -11.58
N LEU A 354 6.23 -30.12 -12.42
CA LEU A 354 7.53 -29.63 -11.96
C LEU A 354 7.37 -28.30 -11.21
N THR A 355 8.08 -28.15 -10.10
CA THR A 355 8.07 -26.91 -9.31
C THR A 355 8.58 -25.70 -10.11
N SER A 356 9.50 -25.90 -11.05
CA SER A 356 10.00 -24.85 -11.97
C SER A 356 8.86 -24.25 -12.80
N ASP A 357 8.03 -25.12 -13.38
CA ASP A 357 6.98 -24.72 -14.32
C ASP A 357 5.86 -23.98 -13.56
N LEU A 358 5.51 -24.49 -12.38
CA LEU A 358 4.56 -23.81 -11.49
C LEU A 358 5.09 -22.46 -11.00
N LYS A 359 6.40 -22.35 -10.74
CA LYS A 359 7.03 -21.08 -10.34
C LYS A 359 6.95 -20.05 -11.46
N GLU A 360 7.28 -20.44 -12.69
CA GLU A 360 7.15 -19.56 -13.86
C GLU A 360 5.71 -19.10 -14.07
N GLN A 361 4.74 -20.02 -13.96
CA GLN A 361 3.31 -19.68 -14.05
C GLN A 361 2.90 -18.69 -12.97
N VAL A 362 3.27 -18.93 -11.71
CA VAL A 362 2.96 -18.03 -10.59
C VAL A 362 3.56 -16.63 -10.78
N ILE A 363 4.80 -16.54 -11.28
CA ILE A 363 5.45 -15.26 -11.56
C ILE A 363 4.69 -14.51 -12.67
N LYS A 364 4.25 -15.22 -13.70
CA LYS A 364 3.44 -14.63 -14.78
C LYS A 364 2.08 -14.15 -14.28
N ASP A 365 1.36 -14.98 -13.53
CA ASP A 365 0.06 -14.62 -12.93
C ASP A 365 0.18 -13.35 -12.05
N LYS A 366 1.29 -13.23 -11.31
CA LYS A 366 1.61 -12.06 -10.50
C LYS A 366 1.84 -10.80 -11.33
N GLN A 367 2.46 -10.89 -12.51
CA GLN A 367 2.73 -9.74 -13.38
C GLN A 367 1.47 -9.15 -14.02
N ASP A 368 0.47 -10.00 -14.26
CA ASP A 368 -0.80 -9.60 -14.87
C ASP A 368 -1.81 -9.02 -13.86
N GLN A 369 -1.50 -9.07 -12.56
CA GLN A 369 -2.37 -8.62 -11.47
C GLN A 369 -1.86 -7.36 -10.79
N THR A 370 -2.79 -6.48 -10.43
CA THR A 370 -2.53 -5.35 -9.53
C THR A 370 -2.06 -5.82 -8.15
N SER A 371 -1.06 -5.17 -7.59
CA SER A 371 -0.47 -5.52 -6.30
C SER A 371 -1.14 -4.80 -5.12
N TYR A 372 -0.89 -5.24 -3.89
CA TYR A 372 -1.34 -4.51 -2.71
C TYR A 372 -0.67 -3.12 -2.59
N GLU A 373 0.58 -2.97 -3.07
CA GLU A 373 1.24 -1.66 -3.21
C GLU A 373 0.41 -0.68 -4.07
N ASP A 374 -0.15 -1.17 -5.19
CA ASP A 374 -0.98 -0.33 -6.06
C ASP A 374 -2.29 0.10 -5.38
N TYR A 375 -2.85 -0.73 -4.48
CA TYR A 375 -3.97 -0.34 -3.63
C TYR A 375 -3.58 0.74 -2.60
N ILE A 376 -2.42 0.60 -1.95
CA ILE A 376 -1.92 1.62 -1.01
C ILE A 376 -1.69 2.94 -1.75
N GLU A 377 -1.11 2.91 -2.95
CA GLU A 377 -0.98 4.09 -3.80
C GLU A 377 -2.31 4.71 -4.21
N TRP A 378 -3.32 3.88 -4.51
CA TRP A 378 -4.67 4.36 -4.80
C TRP A 378 -5.23 5.06 -3.57
N LEU A 379 -5.08 4.47 -2.38
CA LEU A 379 -5.54 5.04 -1.12
C LEU A 379 -4.90 6.41 -0.85
N GLU A 380 -3.58 6.54 -1.03
CA GLU A 380 -2.84 7.81 -0.86
C GLU A 380 -3.28 8.92 -1.83
N LYS A 381 -3.93 8.58 -2.94
CA LYS A 381 -4.41 9.55 -3.95
C LYS A 381 -5.87 9.98 -3.73
N GLN A 382 -6.57 9.43 -2.74
CA GLN A 382 -7.97 9.81 -2.46
C GLN A 382 -8.08 11.19 -1.84
N ASP A 383 -9.19 11.88 -2.13
CA ASP A 383 -9.51 13.18 -1.56
C ASP A 383 -10.03 13.03 -0.12
N HIS A 384 -9.09 12.96 0.83
CA HIS A 384 -9.41 12.78 2.24
C HIS A 384 -10.22 13.95 2.81
N GLU A 385 -10.09 15.16 2.27
CA GLU A 385 -10.87 16.32 2.72
C GLU A 385 -12.34 16.13 2.38
N GLN A 386 -12.63 15.74 1.13
CA GLN A 386 -13.99 15.43 0.70
C GLN A 386 -14.58 14.26 1.50
N GLY A 387 -13.82 13.19 1.69
CA GLY A 387 -14.28 12.03 2.46
C GLY A 387 -14.61 12.37 3.91
N LEU A 388 -13.74 13.13 4.59
CA LEU A 388 -13.98 13.55 5.97
C LEU A 388 -15.14 14.55 6.09
N SER A 389 -15.37 15.40 5.07
CA SER A 389 -16.55 16.26 5.01
C SER A 389 -17.84 15.42 4.98
N TYR A 390 -17.90 14.40 4.13
CA TYR A 390 -19.06 13.50 4.08
C TYR A 390 -19.33 12.83 5.43
N TRP A 391 -18.29 12.28 6.08
CA TRP A 391 -18.46 11.63 7.38
C TRP A 391 -18.89 12.60 8.48
N SER A 392 -18.41 13.84 8.43
CA SER A 392 -18.85 14.90 9.34
C SER A 392 -20.34 15.21 9.15
N ASP A 393 -20.83 15.23 7.90
CA ASP A 393 -22.24 15.45 7.59
C ASP A 393 -23.13 14.29 8.08
N VAL A 394 -22.72 13.03 7.86
CA VAL A 394 -23.43 11.84 8.34
C VAL A 394 -23.57 11.86 9.87
N LEU A 395 -22.54 12.30 10.58
CA LEU A 395 -22.47 12.28 12.04
C LEU A 395 -22.90 13.61 12.69
N ALA A 396 -23.28 14.61 11.89
CA ALA A 396 -23.64 15.93 12.39
C ALA A 396 -24.81 15.86 13.39
N GLY A 397 -24.65 16.47 14.56
CA GLY A 397 -25.67 16.49 15.61
C GLY A 397 -25.92 15.14 16.29
N TYR A 398 -25.03 14.15 16.13
CA TYR A 398 -25.01 12.99 17.01
C TYR A 398 -24.33 13.42 18.32
N GLU A 399 -25.07 13.46 19.42
CA GLU A 399 -24.58 13.91 20.73
C GLU A 399 -24.45 12.74 21.72
N GLU A 400 -25.49 11.90 21.82
CA GLU A 400 -25.55 10.81 22.80
C GLU A 400 -25.13 9.46 22.21
N VAL A 401 -24.14 8.82 22.83
CA VAL A 401 -23.68 7.48 22.42
C VAL A 401 -24.70 6.43 22.84
N ALA A 402 -25.18 5.64 21.88
CA ALA A 402 -26.03 4.49 22.15
C ALA A 402 -25.25 3.42 22.94
N GLU A 403 -25.51 3.31 24.23
CA GLU A 403 -24.86 2.35 25.13
C GLU A 403 -25.77 1.15 25.41
N ILE A 404 -25.21 -0.06 25.35
CA ILE A 404 -25.86 -1.26 25.89
C ILE A 404 -25.34 -1.50 27.31
N LYS A 405 -26.15 -1.16 28.30
CA LYS A 405 -25.78 -1.34 29.71
C LYS A 405 -25.94 -2.80 30.14
N PRO A 406 -24.95 -3.40 30.85
CA PRO A 406 -25.10 -4.72 31.41
C PRO A 406 -26.30 -4.78 32.35
N VAL A 407 -27.15 -5.79 32.20
CA VAL A 407 -28.32 -6.01 33.08
C VAL A 407 -27.85 -6.47 34.47
N HIS A 408 -26.70 -7.13 34.53
CA HIS A 408 -26.08 -7.65 35.75
C HIS A 408 -24.56 -7.37 35.73
N THR A 409 -23.94 -7.35 36.92
CA THR A 409 -22.47 -7.40 37.02
C THR A 409 -22.00 -8.75 36.48
N PRO A 410 -21.18 -8.79 35.42
CA PRO A 410 -20.69 -10.06 34.89
C PRO A 410 -19.85 -10.79 35.95
N GLN A 411 -19.97 -12.11 36.02
CA GLN A 411 -19.06 -12.93 36.81
C GLN A 411 -17.70 -12.97 36.13
N GLU A 412 -16.62 -13.00 36.93
CA GLU A 412 -15.28 -13.25 36.38
C GLU A 412 -15.27 -14.61 35.69
N SER A 413 -14.90 -14.62 34.41
CA SER A 413 -14.83 -15.80 33.55
C SER A 413 -13.49 -15.78 32.82
N GLU A 414 -12.85 -16.94 32.73
CA GLU A 414 -11.69 -17.13 31.85
C GLU A 414 -12.11 -17.19 30.37
N GLU A 415 -13.36 -17.58 30.07
CA GLU A 415 -13.92 -17.51 28.72
C GLU A 415 -14.23 -16.05 28.35
N GLN A 416 -13.40 -15.48 27.47
CA GLN A 416 -13.51 -14.10 27.01
C GLN A 416 -14.58 -13.90 25.91
N VAL A 417 -15.04 -14.96 25.24
CA VAL A 417 -15.97 -14.86 24.10
C VAL A 417 -16.93 -16.06 24.06
N GLN A 418 -18.23 -15.79 23.99
CA GLN A 418 -19.27 -16.80 23.70
C GLN A 418 -19.91 -16.52 22.33
N ARG A 419 -20.19 -17.57 21.56
CA ARG A 419 -20.86 -17.45 20.24
C ARG A 419 -22.26 -18.04 20.27
N LEU A 420 -23.27 -17.20 20.03
CA LEU A 420 -24.64 -17.62 19.79
C LEU A 420 -24.92 -17.64 18.28
N ALA A 421 -25.36 -18.78 17.75
CA ALA A 421 -25.74 -18.93 16.35
C ALA A 421 -27.26 -18.96 16.21
N ILE A 422 -27.80 -18.02 15.43
CA ILE A 422 -29.23 -17.96 15.08
C ILE A 422 -29.35 -18.10 13.57
N THR A 423 -30.19 -19.05 13.13
CA THR A 423 -30.41 -19.33 11.71
C THR A 423 -31.85 -18.99 11.34
N LEU A 424 -32.02 -18.18 10.29
CA LEU A 424 -33.35 -17.88 9.75
C LEU A 424 -34.00 -19.12 9.15
N THR A 425 -35.31 -19.25 9.31
CA THR A 425 -36.08 -20.32 8.67
C THR A 425 -36.04 -20.17 7.14
N PRO A 426 -36.22 -21.26 6.37
CA PRO A 426 -36.31 -21.17 4.91
C PRO A 426 -37.41 -20.21 4.42
N GLU A 427 -38.50 -20.09 5.17
CA GLU A 427 -39.62 -19.19 4.89
C GLU A 427 -39.21 -17.72 5.09
N ASP A 428 -38.60 -17.38 6.22
CA ASP A 428 -38.12 -16.02 6.48
C ASP A 428 -37.05 -15.59 5.48
N ARG A 429 -36.15 -16.52 5.12
CA ARG A 429 -35.15 -16.28 4.07
C ARG A 429 -35.80 -15.94 2.73
N LEU A 430 -36.87 -16.65 2.36
CA LEU A 430 -37.60 -16.37 1.11
C LEU A 430 -38.25 -14.98 1.16
N ARG A 431 -38.94 -14.66 2.27
CA ARG A 431 -39.60 -13.35 2.46
C ARG A 431 -38.60 -12.18 2.41
N ILE A 432 -37.42 -12.33 3.02
CA ILE A 432 -36.34 -11.33 2.92
C ILE A 432 -35.85 -11.20 1.48
N LYS A 433 -35.69 -12.32 0.77
CA LYS A 433 -35.27 -12.30 -0.64
C LYS A 433 -36.31 -11.59 -1.53
N GLU A 434 -37.60 -11.82 -1.31
CA GLU A 434 -38.68 -11.15 -2.02
C GLU A 434 -38.69 -9.63 -1.72
N LEU A 435 -38.56 -9.25 -0.45
CA LEU A 435 -38.47 -7.85 -0.03
C LEU A 435 -37.28 -7.13 -0.70
N THR A 436 -36.09 -7.70 -0.60
CA THR A 436 -34.86 -7.14 -1.17
C THR A 436 -34.95 -7.02 -2.69
N SER A 437 -35.49 -8.02 -3.38
CA SER A 437 -35.69 -7.98 -4.84
C SER A 437 -36.74 -6.96 -5.27
N ALA A 438 -37.84 -6.82 -4.53
CA ALA A 438 -38.93 -5.88 -4.87
C ALA A 438 -38.51 -4.41 -4.70
N HIS A 439 -37.56 -4.14 -3.80
CA HIS A 439 -37.14 -2.78 -3.44
C HIS A 439 -35.69 -2.45 -3.83
N GLN A 440 -35.00 -3.34 -4.56
CA GLN A 440 -33.61 -3.17 -4.99
C GLN A 440 -32.66 -2.90 -3.80
N MET A 441 -32.84 -3.66 -2.72
CA MET A 441 -32.04 -3.58 -1.50
C MET A 441 -31.15 -4.80 -1.34
N THR A 442 -30.16 -4.73 -0.45
CA THR A 442 -29.35 -5.89 -0.06
C THR A 442 -29.86 -6.52 1.24
N VAL A 443 -29.54 -7.80 1.47
CA VAL A 443 -29.79 -8.44 2.77
C VAL A 443 -29.02 -7.73 3.89
N SER A 444 -27.80 -7.25 3.61
CA SER A 444 -27.00 -6.47 4.55
C SER A 444 -27.76 -5.24 5.05
N ASN A 445 -28.40 -4.49 4.14
CA ASN A 445 -29.21 -3.32 4.50
C ASN A 445 -30.35 -3.66 5.46
N VAL A 446 -31.04 -4.79 5.24
CA VAL A 446 -32.13 -5.25 6.11
C VAL A 446 -31.61 -5.60 7.50
N VAL A 447 -30.50 -6.34 7.57
CA VAL A 447 -29.88 -6.76 8.84
C VAL A 447 -29.33 -5.57 9.62
N GLU A 448 -28.63 -4.64 8.96
CA GLU A 448 -28.11 -3.41 9.55
C GLU A 448 -29.23 -2.52 10.10
N THR A 449 -30.32 -2.38 9.34
CA THR A 449 -31.50 -1.62 9.79
C THR A 449 -32.13 -2.29 11.01
N ALA A 450 -32.32 -3.61 10.98
CA ALA A 450 -32.88 -4.35 12.11
C ALA A 450 -31.99 -4.21 13.35
N TRP A 451 -30.66 -4.26 13.18
CA TRP A 451 -29.71 -4.04 14.26
C TRP A 451 -29.82 -2.65 14.88
N GLY A 452 -29.90 -1.59 14.06
CA GLY A 452 -30.14 -0.24 14.54
C GLY A 452 -31.45 -0.10 15.33
N VAL A 453 -32.54 -0.73 14.87
CA VAL A 453 -33.82 -0.74 15.59
C VAL A 453 -33.71 -1.45 16.95
N VAL A 454 -32.97 -2.55 17.02
CA VAL A 454 -32.70 -3.25 18.30
C VAL A 454 -31.91 -2.35 19.24
N LEU A 455 -30.85 -1.69 18.76
CA LEU A 455 -30.07 -0.75 19.56
C LEU A 455 -30.90 0.42 20.07
N GLN A 456 -31.78 0.98 19.24
CA GLN A 456 -32.72 2.02 19.63
C GLN A 456 -33.64 1.55 20.77
N ALA A 457 -34.17 0.32 20.67
CA ALA A 457 -35.04 -0.26 21.69
C ALA A 457 -34.29 -0.52 23.02
N TYR A 458 -33.03 -0.96 22.97
CA TYR A 458 -32.23 -1.25 24.15
C TYR A 458 -31.70 0.01 24.85
N SER A 459 -31.26 1.00 24.07
CA SER A 459 -30.71 2.26 24.61
C SER A 459 -31.80 3.28 24.99
N GLY A 460 -33.04 3.10 24.50
CA GLY A 460 -34.10 4.09 24.61
C GLY A 460 -33.91 5.31 23.69
N GLN A 461 -32.87 5.30 22.86
CA GLN A 461 -32.54 6.37 21.91
C GLN A 461 -33.20 6.15 20.56
N LYS A 462 -33.52 7.23 19.84
CA LYS A 462 -34.00 7.15 18.45
C LYS A 462 -32.89 7.41 17.42
N ASP A 463 -31.69 7.75 17.86
CA ASP A 463 -30.53 8.01 17.03
C ASP A 463 -29.37 7.19 17.57
N VAL A 464 -28.88 6.24 16.78
CA VAL A 464 -27.85 5.30 17.20
C VAL A 464 -26.79 5.17 16.12
N VAL A 465 -25.52 5.07 16.54
CA VAL A 465 -24.38 4.81 15.65
C VAL A 465 -23.73 3.50 16.06
N PHE A 466 -23.44 2.64 15.08
CA PHE A 466 -22.65 1.43 15.27
C PHE A 466 -21.61 1.25 14.16
N GLY A 467 -20.60 0.42 14.40
CA GLY A 467 -19.58 0.10 13.42
C GLY A 467 -20.00 -1.01 12.47
N LYS A 468 -19.78 -0.80 11.17
CA LYS A 468 -19.88 -1.81 10.13
C LYS A 468 -18.51 -2.07 9.53
N VAL A 469 -18.13 -3.34 9.46
CA VAL A 469 -16.94 -3.76 8.71
C VAL A 469 -17.30 -3.88 7.23
N THR A 470 -16.65 -3.10 6.39
CA THR A 470 -16.75 -3.20 4.92
C THR A 470 -15.64 -4.09 4.38
N SER A 471 -15.80 -4.61 3.16
CA SER A 471 -14.75 -5.39 2.51
C SER A 471 -13.54 -4.56 2.08
N GLY A 472 -13.73 -3.25 1.86
CA GLY A 472 -12.72 -2.35 1.28
C GLY A 472 -12.38 -2.61 -0.20
N ARG A 473 -13.08 -3.55 -0.84
CA ARG A 473 -12.80 -4.03 -2.21
C ARG A 473 -13.68 -3.40 -3.31
N GLN A 474 -14.41 -2.35 -2.98
CA GLN A 474 -15.29 -1.64 -3.93
C GLN A 474 -14.59 -0.48 -4.65
N SER A 475 -13.27 -0.39 -4.49
CA SER A 475 -12.41 0.63 -5.08
C SER A 475 -12.19 0.41 -6.59
N ASP A 476 -11.93 1.48 -7.34
CA ASP A 476 -11.57 1.44 -8.77
C ASP A 476 -10.12 0.96 -8.99
N VAL A 477 -9.83 -0.23 -8.47
CA VAL A 477 -8.56 -0.92 -8.59
C VAL A 477 -8.83 -2.23 -9.32
N ARG A 478 -8.22 -2.38 -10.51
CA ARG A 478 -8.47 -3.54 -11.37
C ARG A 478 -8.11 -4.85 -10.65
N GLY A 479 -9.05 -5.78 -10.58
CA GLY A 479 -8.80 -7.11 -10.00
C GLY A 479 -8.62 -7.10 -8.47
N ILE A 480 -9.14 -6.07 -7.78
CA ILE A 480 -9.02 -5.92 -6.32
C ILE A 480 -9.57 -7.13 -5.54
N GLU A 481 -10.56 -7.84 -6.06
CA GLU A 481 -11.13 -9.04 -5.43
C GLU A 481 -10.12 -10.17 -5.26
N ASP A 482 -9.13 -10.25 -6.15
CA ASP A 482 -8.10 -11.28 -6.16
C ASP A 482 -6.83 -10.87 -5.38
N ILE A 483 -6.75 -9.62 -4.91
CA ILE A 483 -5.55 -9.12 -4.19
C ILE A 483 -5.58 -9.62 -2.76
N VAL A 484 -4.51 -10.28 -2.32
CA VAL A 484 -4.35 -10.69 -0.93
C VAL A 484 -3.71 -9.55 -0.14
N GLY A 485 -4.38 -9.12 0.94
CA GLY A 485 -4.00 -7.98 1.77
C GLY A 485 -5.09 -7.65 2.79
N LEU A 486 -4.85 -6.71 3.71
CA LEU A 486 -5.88 -6.22 4.64
C LEU A 486 -6.66 -5.08 3.97
N PHE A 487 -7.90 -5.35 3.54
CA PHE A 487 -8.76 -4.35 2.90
C PHE A 487 -9.88 -3.89 3.80
N ILE A 488 -10.32 -4.73 4.74
CA ILE A 488 -11.43 -4.40 5.62
C ILE A 488 -11.22 -3.04 6.29
N ASN A 489 -12.31 -2.30 6.42
CA ASN A 489 -12.34 -1.05 7.17
C ASN A 489 -13.61 -1.02 8.01
N THR A 490 -13.58 -0.28 9.10
CA THR A 490 -14.79 -0.05 9.91
C THR A 490 -15.30 1.35 9.62
N ILE A 491 -16.57 1.46 9.24
CA ILE A 491 -17.24 2.74 9.02
C ILE A 491 -18.44 2.84 9.97
N PRO A 492 -18.80 4.06 10.40
CA PRO A 492 -20.01 4.25 11.18
C PRO A 492 -21.25 4.08 10.30
N VAL A 493 -22.29 3.52 10.89
CA VAL A 493 -23.65 3.45 10.35
C VAL A 493 -24.56 4.14 11.34
N ARG A 494 -25.25 5.19 10.90
CA ARG A 494 -26.15 5.98 11.75
C ARG A 494 -27.60 5.65 11.41
N VAL A 495 -28.37 5.25 12.42
CA VAL A 495 -29.78 4.90 12.27
C VAL A 495 -30.62 5.85 13.08
N THR A 496 -31.37 6.71 12.39
CA THR A 496 -32.22 7.73 13.01
C THR A 496 -33.69 7.48 12.68
N SER A 497 -34.49 7.25 13.71
CA SER A 497 -35.93 6.99 13.59
C SER A 497 -36.76 8.19 14.02
N LYS A 498 -37.75 8.60 13.21
CA LYS A 498 -38.71 9.67 13.56
C LYS A 498 -40.05 9.07 14.02
N GLU A 499 -40.79 9.80 14.84
CA GLU A 499 -42.13 9.38 15.23
C GLU A 499 -43.04 9.22 14.01
N GLY A 500 -43.78 8.10 13.94
CA GLY A 500 -44.62 7.75 12.79
C GLY A 500 -43.86 7.28 11.53
N MET A 501 -42.52 7.15 11.58
CA MET A 501 -41.75 6.62 10.45
C MET A 501 -42.05 5.13 10.24
N SER A 502 -42.31 4.74 8.99
CA SER A 502 -42.47 3.33 8.62
C SER A 502 -41.12 2.63 8.47
N VAL A 503 -41.08 1.32 8.75
CA VAL A 503 -39.87 0.50 8.54
C VAL A 503 -39.37 0.55 7.09
N MET A 504 -40.30 0.58 6.13
CA MET A 504 -39.95 0.70 4.71
C MET A 504 -39.26 2.03 4.38
N ARG A 505 -39.64 3.12 5.04
CA ARG A 505 -38.96 4.41 4.88
C ARG A 505 -37.55 4.35 5.47
N LEU A 506 -37.40 3.80 6.67
CA LEU A 506 -36.09 3.63 7.31
C LEU A 506 -35.15 2.79 6.44
N LEU A 507 -35.62 1.65 5.91
CA LEU A 507 -34.85 0.80 5.01
C LEU A 507 -34.35 1.53 3.75
N LYS A 508 -35.13 2.47 3.20
CA LYS A 508 -34.72 3.28 2.05
C LYS A 508 -33.66 4.32 2.43
N GLU A 509 -33.82 4.98 3.57
CA GLU A 509 -32.83 5.94 4.08
C GLU A 509 -31.50 5.23 4.39
N MET A 510 -31.54 4.03 4.97
CA MET A 510 -30.35 3.20 5.21
C MET A 510 -29.70 2.72 3.91
N GLN A 511 -30.48 2.35 2.89
CA GLN A 511 -29.94 1.95 1.59
C GLN A 511 -29.24 3.12 0.88
N GLN A 512 -29.79 4.33 0.99
CA GLN A 512 -29.17 5.54 0.46
C GLN A 512 -27.86 5.85 1.18
N GLN A 513 -27.88 5.87 2.52
CA GLN A 513 -26.67 6.07 3.33
C GLN A 513 -25.59 5.03 2.98
N ALA A 514 -25.95 3.75 2.85
CA ALA A 514 -25.00 2.70 2.51
C ALA A 514 -24.33 2.95 1.15
N SER A 515 -25.10 3.39 0.14
CA SER A 515 -24.57 3.68 -1.20
C SER A 515 -23.68 4.92 -1.24
N GLU A 516 -23.98 5.95 -0.44
CA GLU A 516 -23.18 7.17 -0.36
C GLU A 516 -21.90 6.92 0.46
N SER A 517 -22.01 6.23 1.59
CA SER A 517 -20.89 5.88 2.47
C SER A 517 -19.85 5.01 1.81
N GLU A 518 -20.25 4.17 0.86
CA GLU A 518 -19.35 3.29 0.11
C GLU A 518 -18.26 4.07 -0.64
N GLN A 519 -18.60 5.24 -1.18
CA GLN A 519 -17.68 6.10 -1.94
C GLN A 519 -16.55 6.67 -1.05
N TYR A 520 -16.80 6.78 0.25
CA TYR A 520 -15.89 7.38 1.22
C TYR A 520 -15.39 6.38 2.26
N ALA A 521 -15.62 5.08 2.02
CA ALA A 521 -15.18 3.99 2.89
C ALA A 521 -13.65 3.82 2.93
N TYR A 522 -12.90 4.60 2.16
CA TYR A 522 -11.44 4.69 2.27
C TYR A 522 -10.97 5.51 3.49
N CYS A 523 -11.82 6.36 4.06
CA CYS A 523 -11.53 7.06 5.31
C CYS A 523 -11.56 6.08 6.47
N SER A 524 -10.53 6.07 7.30
CA SER A 524 -10.48 5.16 8.43
C SER A 524 -11.36 5.60 9.58
N LEU A 525 -11.83 4.66 10.40
CA LEU A 525 -12.59 4.97 11.61
C LEU A 525 -11.87 5.97 12.51
N ALA A 526 -10.54 5.84 12.67
CA ALA A 526 -9.75 6.74 13.50
C ALA A 526 -9.79 8.19 12.99
N GLU A 527 -9.72 8.40 11.67
CA GLU A 527 -9.82 9.73 11.06
C GLU A 527 -11.24 10.29 11.20
N ILE A 528 -12.26 9.46 11.02
CA ILE A 528 -13.66 9.84 11.22
C ILE A 528 -13.92 10.26 12.67
N GLN A 529 -13.49 9.44 13.63
CA GLN A 529 -13.58 9.72 15.07
C GLN A 529 -12.84 11.00 15.46
N ALA A 530 -11.71 11.30 14.82
CA ALA A 530 -10.99 12.54 15.08
C ALA A 530 -11.81 13.80 14.77
N GLN A 531 -12.81 13.70 13.86
CA GLN A 531 -13.71 14.80 13.50
C GLN A 531 -14.96 14.91 14.39
N THR A 532 -15.29 13.88 15.17
CA THR A 532 -16.49 13.89 16.04
C THR A 532 -16.18 14.40 17.45
N GLU A 533 -17.23 14.76 18.20
CA GLU A 533 -17.11 15.12 19.62
C GLU A 533 -16.84 13.89 20.50
N GLN A 534 -17.42 12.73 20.14
CA GLN A 534 -17.30 11.47 20.88
C GLN A 534 -15.89 10.85 20.77
N LYS A 535 -15.10 11.23 19.75
CA LYS A 535 -13.77 10.65 19.49
C LYS A 535 -13.84 9.11 19.47
N GLN A 536 -12.97 8.45 20.23
CA GLN A 536 -12.91 6.99 20.36
C GLN A 536 -14.22 6.35 20.89
N HIS A 537 -15.10 7.13 21.53
CA HIS A 537 -16.38 6.64 22.07
C HIS A 537 -17.52 6.64 21.04
N LEU A 538 -17.26 7.06 19.78
CA LEU A 538 -18.27 7.02 18.72
C LEU A 538 -18.86 5.61 18.51
N ILE A 539 -18.03 4.58 18.68
CA ILE A 539 -18.41 3.18 18.55
C ILE A 539 -17.91 2.45 19.79
N GLN A 540 -18.80 1.75 20.48
CA GLN A 540 -18.45 0.92 21.62
C GLN A 540 -18.13 -0.50 21.16
N VAL A 541 -16.99 -1.04 21.62
CA VAL A 541 -16.68 -2.46 21.51
C VAL A 541 -17.22 -3.15 22.76
N LEU A 542 -18.15 -4.07 22.57
CA LEU A 542 -18.69 -4.91 23.64
C LEU A 542 -17.86 -6.19 23.68
N TYR A 543 -17.21 -6.45 24.80
CA TYR A 543 -16.51 -7.70 25.10
C TYR A 543 -17.44 -8.66 25.83
#